data_AF-A0A0A3Z8U3-F1
#
_entry.id   AF-A0A0A3Z8U3-F1
#
_cell.length_a   1.000
_cell.length_b   1.000
_cell.length_c   1.000
_cell.angle_alpha   90.00
_cell.angle_beta   90.00
_cell.angle_gamma   90.00
#
_symmetry.space_group_name_H-M   'P 1'
#
loop_
_entity.id
_entity.type
_entity.pdbx_description
1 polymer ?
#
loop_
_entity_poly.entity_id
_entity_poly.type
_entity_poly.pdbx_seq_one_letter_code
_entity_poly.pdbx_strand_id
1 'polypeptide(L)'
;MSTINITGNIQKAAITQLRSKEVVAGILAAIYSGPTKEDATEAATDFVNHLSLHNEASVRTACGENFDKIQAAFTDQAQGIAEKLADAVIDADKAEAEGQVQTYVNNLQYKHSIDNGQDVPEPEAAA
;
A
#
# COMPACT_ATOMS: atom_id res chain seq x y z
N MET A 1 13.27 -23.81 -41.48
CA MET A 1 13.93 -23.33 -40.25
C MET A 1 13.09 -22.16 -39.74
N SER A 2 12.42 -22.30 -38.61
CA SER A 2 11.71 -21.16 -38.00
C SER A 2 12.74 -20.18 -37.47
N THR A 3 12.81 -19.00 -38.07
CA THR A 3 13.54 -17.86 -37.53
C THR A 3 12.90 -17.50 -36.20
N ILE A 4 13.53 -17.89 -35.10
CA ILE A 4 13.09 -17.50 -33.76
C ILE A 4 13.16 -15.98 -33.71
N ASN A 5 12.03 -15.31 -33.51
CA ASN A 5 11.99 -13.86 -33.27
C ASN A 5 12.52 -13.57 -31.86
N ILE A 6 13.84 -13.64 -31.70
CA ILE A 6 14.53 -13.49 -30.43
C ILE A 6 14.21 -12.13 -29.79
N THR A 7 14.21 -11.05 -30.55
CA THR A 7 13.92 -9.69 -30.05
C THR A 7 12.50 -9.57 -29.50
N GLY A 8 11.49 -10.04 -30.24
CA GLY A 8 10.09 -10.00 -29.76
C GLY A 8 9.88 -10.88 -28.52
N ASN A 9 10.57 -12.03 -28.45
CA ASN A 9 10.52 -12.90 -27.28
C ASN A 9 11.20 -12.27 -26.05
N ILE A 10 12.33 -11.58 -26.24
CA ILE A 10 13.02 -10.84 -25.17
C ILE A 10 12.14 -9.70 -24.66
N GLN A 11 11.51 -8.91 -25.55
CA GLN A 11 10.63 -7.81 -25.16
C GLN A 11 9.45 -8.29 -24.30
N LYS A 12 8.78 -9.37 -24.73
CA LYS A 12 7.70 -9.98 -23.95
C LYS A 12 8.18 -10.47 -22.59
N ALA A 13 9.28 -11.22 -22.56
CA ALA A 13 9.85 -11.74 -21.32
C ALA A 13 10.29 -10.63 -20.36
N ALA A 14 10.89 -9.55 -20.86
CA ALA A 14 11.32 -8.41 -20.06
C ALA A 14 10.14 -7.69 -19.40
N ILE A 15 9.07 -7.40 -20.16
CA ILE A 15 7.88 -6.74 -19.60
C ILE A 15 7.22 -7.64 -18.53
N THR A 16 7.12 -8.94 -18.79
CA THR A 16 6.60 -9.90 -17.81
C THR A 16 7.43 -9.91 -16.53
N GLN A 17 8.76 -9.94 -16.66
CA GLN A 17 9.64 -9.97 -15.49
C GLN A 17 9.61 -8.67 -14.70
N LEU A 18 9.58 -7.52 -15.37
CA LEU A 18 9.48 -6.21 -14.71
C LEU A 18 8.19 -6.09 -13.89
N ARG A 19 7.08 -6.64 -14.39
CA ARG A 19 5.76 -6.69 -13.73
C ARG A 19 5.65 -7.77 -12.65
N SER A 20 6.69 -8.57 -12.44
CA SER A 20 6.65 -9.62 -11.43
C SER A 20 6.61 -9.03 -10.01
N LYS A 21 5.95 -9.74 -9.10
CA LYS A 21 5.87 -9.34 -7.69
C LYS A 21 7.24 -9.15 -7.04
N GLU A 22 8.23 -9.95 -7.43
CA GLU A 22 9.58 -9.88 -6.89
C GLU A 22 10.29 -8.57 -7.27
N VAL A 23 10.21 -8.16 -8.55
CA VAL A 23 10.81 -6.91 -9.01
C VAL A 23 10.08 -5.70 -8.43
N VAL A 24 8.74 -5.73 -8.40
CA VAL A 24 7.93 -4.66 -7.79
C VAL A 24 8.27 -4.51 -6.30
N ALA A 25 8.37 -5.61 -5.56
CA ALA A 25 8.74 -5.58 -4.14
C ALA A 25 10.17 -5.07 -3.93
N GLY A 26 11.12 -5.43 -4.80
CA GLY A 26 12.49 -4.92 -4.74
C GLY A 26 12.58 -3.42 -4.97
N ILE A 27 11.82 -2.89 -5.93
CA ILE A 27 11.74 -1.44 -6.17
C ILE A 27 11.06 -0.74 -4.99
N LEU A 28 9.94 -1.27 -4.50
CA LEU A 28 9.23 -0.73 -3.35
C LEU A 28 10.15 -0.60 -2.13
N ALA A 29 10.94 -1.64 -1.82
CA ALA A 29 11.90 -1.62 -0.72
C ALA A 29 12.99 -0.54 -0.88
N ALA A 30 13.34 -0.17 -2.12
CA ALA A 30 14.34 0.86 -2.39
C ALA A 30 13.79 2.29 -2.34
N ILE A 31 12.49 2.48 -2.64
CA ILE A 31 11.87 3.80 -2.70
C ILE A 31 11.03 4.15 -1.47
N TYR A 32 10.62 3.16 -0.68
CA TYR A 32 9.74 3.39 0.45
C TYR A 32 10.47 4.18 1.54
N SER A 33 10.05 5.43 1.72
CA SER A 33 10.56 6.37 2.71
C SER A 33 9.51 6.76 3.75
N GLY A 34 8.49 5.93 3.94
CA GLY A 34 7.43 6.15 4.92
C GLY A 34 7.92 5.97 6.37
N PRO A 35 7.00 6.05 7.36
CA PRO A 35 7.37 6.02 8.77
C PRO A 35 8.05 4.71 9.17
N THR A 36 8.98 4.80 10.14
CA THR A 36 9.54 3.60 10.76
C THR A 36 8.51 2.97 11.70
N LYS A 37 8.71 1.69 12.06
CA LYS A 37 7.84 1.01 13.04
C LYS A 37 7.87 1.71 14.40
N GLU A 38 9.02 2.24 14.80
CA GLU A 38 9.18 2.96 16.07
C GLU A 38 8.36 4.25 16.06
N ASP A 39 8.56 5.12 15.05
CA ASP A 39 7.82 6.38 14.93
C ASP A 39 6.30 6.16 14.83
N ALA A 40 5.88 5.16 14.05
CA ALA A 40 4.47 4.82 13.90
C ALA A 40 3.87 4.27 15.20
N THR A 41 4.63 3.49 15.98
CA THR A 41 4.18 2.96 17.28
C THR A 41 4.07 4.08 18.31
N GLU A 42 5.01 5.02 18.34
CA GLU A 42 4.94 6.19 19.23
C GLU A 42 3.69 7.03 18.94
N ALA A 43 3.48 7.38 17.67
CA ALA A 43 2.29 8.13 17.25
C ALA A 43 0.99 7.37 17.52
N ALA A 44 0.95 6.06 17.28
CA ALA A 44 -0.21 5.22 17.57
C ALA A 44 -0.48 5.11 19.09
N THR A 45 0.57 5.06 19.91
CA THR A 45 0.46 5.02 21.37
C THR A 45 -0.14 6.32 21.88
N ASP A 46 0.37 7.45 21.40
CA ASP A 46 -0.19 8.76 21.73
C ASP A 46 -1.67 8.84 21.33
N PHE A 47 -2.00 8.41 20.11
CA PHE A 47 -3.38 8.37 19.64
C PHE A 47 -4.29 7.51 20.53
N VAL A 48 -3.88 6.27 20.87
CA VAL A 48 -4.66 5.35 21.71
C VAL A 48 -4.85 5.92 23.11
N ASN A 49 -3.84 6.56 23.69
CA ASN A 49 -3.95 7.19 25.01
C ASN A 49 -4.94 8.38 25.03
N HIS A 50 -5.13 9.03 23.88
CA HIS A 50 -6.08 10.13 23.72
C HIS A 50 -7.47 9.70 23.24
N LEU A 51 -7.68 8.40 22.96
CA LEU A 51 -9.02 7.89 22.65
C LEU A 51 -9.92 8.01 23.88
N SER A 52 -10.97 8.80 23.71
CA SER A 52 -12.01 8.99 24.71
C SER A 52 -13.38 8.61 24.12
N LEU A 53 -14.27 8.16 24.99
CA LEU A 53 -15.64 7.83 24.58
C LEU A 53 -16.37 9.12 24.22
N HIS A 54 -16.83 9.23 22.97
CA HIS A 54 -17.61 10.40 22.52
C HIS A 54 -18.93 10.57 23.30
N ASN A 55 -19.45 9.52 23.95
CA ASN A 55 -20.64 9.54 24.79
C ASN A 55 -20.54 8.54 25.95
N GLU A 56 -19.64 8.82 26.90
CA GLU A 56 -19.35 7.93 28.03
C GLU A 56 -20.60 7.57 28.84
N ALA A 57 -21.51 8.53 29.10
CA ALA A 57 -22.70 8.28 29.92
C ALA A 57 -23.61 7.19 29.33
N SER A 58 -23.85 7.24 28.01
CA SER A 58 -24.62 6.21 27.32
C SER A 58 -23.89 4.87 27.30
N VAL A 59 -22.57 4.86 27.09
CA VAL A 59 -21.77 3.63 27.07
C VAL A 59 -21.76 2.98 28.47
N ARG A 60 -21.55 3.77 29.53
CA ARG A 60 -21.60 3.29 30.91
C ARG A 60 -22.96 2.71 31.26
N THR A 61 -24.05 3.36 30.83
CA THR A 61 -25.41 2.85 31.02
C THR A 61 -25.63 1.52 30.27
N ALA A 62 -25.18 1.41 29.02
CA ALA A 62 -25.34 0.22 28.20
C ALA A 62 -24.50 -0.97 28.70
N CYS A 63 -23.27 -0.72 29.17
CA CYS A 63 -22.36 -1.75 29.67
C CYS A 63 -22.67 -2.14 31.13
N GLY A 64 -23.34 -1.28 31.89
CA GLY A 64 -23.68 -1.49 33.30
C GLY A 64 -22.44 -1.84 34.14
N GLU A 65 -22.55 -2.88 34.96
CA GLU A 65 -21.48 -3.33 35.87
C GLU A 65 -20.19 -3.79 35.15
N ASN A 66 -20.25 -4.06 33.84
CA ASN A 66 -19.08 -4.48 33.07
C ASN A 66 -18.23 -3.31 32.57
N PHE A 67 -18.75 -2.06 32.63
CA PHE A 67 -18.07 -0.91 32.07
C PHE A 67 -16.63 -0.77 32.60
N ASP A 68 -16.45 -0.74 33.92
CA ASP A 68 -15.13 -0.52 34.52
C ASP A 68 -14.16 -1.68 34.20
N LYS A 69 -14.67 -2.92 34.07
CA LYS A 69 -13.87 -4.09 33.67
C LYS A 69 -13.41 -3.99 32.21
N ILE A 70 -14.31 -3.57 31.32
CA ILE A 70 -14.00 -3.38 29.90
C ILE A 70 -12.99 -2.24 29.74
N GLN A 71 -13.19 -1.13 30.44
CA GLN A 71 -12.28 0.01 30.40
C GLN A 71 -10.89 -0.37 30.90
N ALA A 72 -10.79 -1.11 32.02
CA ALA A 72 -9.52 -1.62 32.53
C ALA A 72 -8.84 -2.56 31.52
N ALA A 73 -9.58 -3.52 30.95
CA ALA A 73 -9.04 -4.43 29.94
C ALA A 73 -8.57 -3.69 28.68
N PHE A 74 -9.25 -2.61 28.27
CA PHE A 74 -8.80 -1.77 27.15
C PHE A 74 -7.48 -1.08 27.48
N THR A 75 -7.36 -0.47 28.66
CA THR A 75 -6.13 0.17 29.13
C THR A 75 -4.96 -0.82 29.19
N ASP A 76 -5.20 -2.04 29.70
CA ASP A 76 -4.18 -3.09 29.76
C ASP A 76 -3.70 -3.55 28.38
N GLN A 77 -4.53 -3.41 27.35
CA GLN A 77 -4.21 -3.76 25.96
C GLN A 77 -3.74 -2.58 25.12
N ALA A 78 -3.67 -1.36 25.67
CA ALA A 78 -3.41 -0.12 24.91
C ALA A 78 -2.14 -0.22 24.05
N GLN A 79 -1.04 -0.74 24.61
CA GLN A 79 0.22 -0.94 23.87
C GLN A 79 0.05 -1.92 22.69
N GLY A 80 -0.62 -3.05 22.92
CA GLY A 80 -0.86 -4.04 21.86
C GLY A 80 -1.81 -3.53 20.77
N ILE A 81 -2.71 -2.61 21.11
CA ILE A 81 -3.57 -1.91 20.14
C ILE A 81 -2.73 -0.94 19.31
N ALA A 82 -1.86 -0.16 19.96
CA ALA A 82 -0.98 0.80 19.30
C ALA A 82 -0.05 0.12 18.28
N GLU A 83 0.58 -1.00 18.66
CA GLU A 83 1.46 -1.77 17.75
C GLU A 83 0.71 -2.28 16.51
N LYS A 84 -0.51 -2.81 16.69
CA LYS A 84 -1.34 -3.27 15.57
C LYS A 84 -1.80 -2.13 14.68
N LEU A 85 -2.10 -0.97 15.26
CA LEU A 85 -2.47 0.23 14.51
C LEU A 85 -1.27 0.73 13.69
N ALA A 86 -0.08 0.77 14.28
CA ALA A 86 1.16 1.14 13.60
C ALA A 86 1.44 0.23 12.39
N ASP A 87 1.34 -1.09 12.59
CA ASP A 87 1.51 -2.07 11.49
C ASP A 87 0.48 -1.84 10.38
N ALA A 88 -0.80 -1.61 10.72
CA ALA A 88 -1.85 -1.36 9.73
C ALA A 88 -1.63 -0.06 8.94
N VAL A 89 -1.14 1.01 9.58
CA VAL A 89 -0.82 2.29 8.92
C VAL A 89 0.34 2.12 7.95
N ILE A 90 1.41 1.44 8.37
CA ILE A 90 2.57 1.18 7.51
C ILE A 90 2.18 0.31 6.32
N ASP A 91 1.36 -0.73 6.54
CA ASP A 91 0.90 -1.60 5.46
C ASP A 91 0.03 -0.86 4.43
N ALA A 92 -0.85 0.05 4.89
CA ALA A 92 -1.65 0.88 4.01
C ALA A 92 -0.78 1.82 3.16
N ASP A 93 0.19 2.48 3.78
CA ASP A 93 1.12 3.40 3.11
C ASP A 93 2.02 2.66 2.08
N LYS A 94 2.52 1.47 2.44
CA LYS A 94 3.25 0.60 1.51
C LYS A 94 2.40 0.15 0.33
N ALA A 95 1.12 -0.15 0.55
CA ALA A 95 0.21 -0.54 -0.53
C ALA A 95 -0.03 0.59 -1.53
N GLU A 96 -0.11 1.84 -1.06
CA GLU A 96 -0.19 3.01 -1.93
C GLU A 96 1.09 3.17 -2.77
N ALA A 97 2.27 3.10 -2.13
CA ALA A 97 3.55 3.16 -2.82
C ALA A 97 3.72 2.00 -3.82
N GLU A 98 3.28 0.79 -3.47
CA GLU A 98 3.27 -0.35 -4.39
C GLU A 98 2.43 -0.06 -5.64
N GLY A 99 1.25 0.56 -5.47
CA GLY A 99 0.40 0.98 -6.58
C GLY A 99 1.08 1.96 -7.54
N GLN A 100 1.91 2.87 -7.00
CA GLN A 100 2.72 3.80 -7.81
C GLN A 100 3.81 3.06 -8.58
N VAL A 101 4.52 2.12 -7.96
CA VAL A 101 5.52 1.27 -8.63
C VAL A 101 4.88 0.45 -9.74
N GLN A 102 3.74 -0.20 -9.46
CA GLN A 102 3.01 -0.97 -10.46
C GLN A 102 2.56 -0.10 -11.63
N THR A 103 2.06 1.11 -11.35
CA THR A 103 1.69 2.08 -12.38
C THR A 103 2.89 2.42 -13.26
N TYR A 104 4.04 2.74 -12.67
CA TYR A 104 5.27 3.04 -13.41
C TYR A 104 5.67 1.87 -14.32
N VAL A 105 5.79 0.67 -13.74
CA VAL A 105 6.21 -0.55 -14.47
C VAL A 105 5.21 -0.93 -15.57
N ASN A 106 3.91 -0.76 -15.35
CA ASN A 106 2.89 -1.05 -16.35
C ASN A 106 2.97 -0.13 -17.57
N ASN A 107 3.42 1.11 -17.38
CA ASN A 107 3.61 2.10 -18.42
C ASN A 107 4.99 2.04 -19.10
N LEU A 108 5.88 1.14 -18.67
CA LEU A 108 7.15 0.91 -19.38
C LEU A 108 6.88 0.28 -20.74
N GLN A 109 7.48 0.87 -21.77
CA GLN A 109 7.44 0.38 -23.13
C GLN A 109 8.85 0.33 -23.70
N TYR A 110 9.12 -0.68 -24.53
CA TYR A 110 10.38 -0.78 -25.22
C TYR A 110 10.46 0.26 -26.35
N LYS A 111 11.28 1.29 -26.17
CA LYS A 111 11.52 2.32 -27.19
C LYS A 111 12.70 1.89 -28.07
N HIS A 112 12.44 1.31 -29.23
CA HIS A 112 13.47 1.23 -30.27
C HIS A 112 13.32 2.44 -31.21
N SER A 113 14.43 3.12 -31.51
CA SER A 113 14.50 4.26 -32.45
C SER A 113 14.23 3.90 -33.92
N ILE A 114 13.45 2.85 -34.17
CA ILE A 114 12.82 2.62 -35.48
C ILE A 114 11.35 2.94 -35.26
N ASP A 115 11.01 4.18 -35.56
CA ASP A 115 9.66 4.60 -35.85
C ASP A 115 9.01 3.59 -36.80
N ASN A 116 7.86 3.05 -36.42
CA ASN A 116 7.04 2.21 -37.29
C ASN A 116 5.60 2.72 -37.36
N GLY A 117 5.37 4.02 -37.11
CA GLY A 117 4.02 4.57 -37.08
C GLY A 117 3.26 4.14 -35.83
N GLN A 118 2.47 5.01 -35.21
CA GLN A 118 1.17 5.39 -35.77
C GLN A 118 0.30 4.18 -36.09
N ASP A 119 -0.10 3.44 -35.07
CA ASP A 119 -1.44 2.85 -35.05
C ASP A 119 -1.95 2.75 -33.60
N VAL A 120 -2.05 3.92 -32.98
CA VAL A 120 -3.17 4.18 -32.08
C VAL A 120 -3.99 5.25 -32.81
N PRO A 121 -5.14 4.91 -33.42
CA PRO A 121 -6.09 5.95 -33.76
C PRO A 121 -6.54 6.59 -32.43
N GLU A 122 -6.19 7.85 -32.23
CA GLU A 122 -6.92 8.73 -31.32
C GLU A 122 -8.39 8.76 -31.77
N PRO A 123 -9.34 8.53 -30.86
CA PRO A 123 -10.62 9.21 -30.95
C PRO A 123 -10.51 10.52 -30.16
N GLU A 124 -10.13 11.61 -30.85
CA GLU A 124 -10.58 12.96 -30.48
C GLU A 124 -12.03 13.07 -31.02
N ALA A 125 -13.01 12.83 -30.16
CA ALA A 125 -13.76 13.82 -29.40
C ALA A 125 -14.90 14.46 -30.21
N ALA A 126 -16.13 14.34 -29.69
CA ALA A 126 -17.17 15.34 -29.92
C ALA A 126 -18.09 15.41 -28.70
N ALA A 127 -17.99 16.57 -28.02
CA ALA A 127 -19.03 17.36 -27.35
C ALA A 127 -20.04 16.65 -26.42
#